data_AF-A0A1C4YEY4-F1
#
_entry.id   AF-A0A1C4YEY4-F1
#
_cell.length_a   1.000
_cell.length_b   1.000
_cell.length_c   1.000
_cell.angle_alpha   90.00
_cell.angle_beta   90.00
_cell.angle_gamma   90.00
#
_symmetry.space_group_name_H-M   'P 1'
#
loop_
_entity.id
_entity.type
_entity.pdbx_description
1 polymer ?
#
loop_
_entity_poly.entity_id
_entity_poly.type
_entity_poly.pdbx_seq_one_letter_code
_entity_poly.pdbx_strand_id
1 'polypeptide(L)'
;MPVCSDLVVDGQLDVVPLAGTTVCGDAATAADAIAVEHLSLLGAHRRPGGPLRVDDVDVHTDWTDPTGRLLDEVTAQAALGLMATHGRASGGPVRLGVNYVSTVAGVVVAQGALAAVLARLRGQRPGSVRVSVAGAALLTVSQYLAAGSARDTDDTGEVSGPGMPPPFTSLDGVVFEVETLDPEPWRRWWTALGAAPGDTARGWRAFVLRYATAAAPIPPALHEITRRRPFAQLCASAQAAGVAVQQVRGLSARRADAGPDGRFRAPWQISAGAPAGALSDLPAGRLPLYGVRVIEAGRRIQGPLAGHVLRLLGAEVTRVEPVGGDPLRGMPPMVGDCSARFLALNRGKRIVEVDLRSASGRSTVRNLVDDSDVFLHNWAPGKAAEIGLDSTDFTTSNPGLVYAYASGWGDERGTDAPPGTDFVAQAYTGLGEQLRPVGVPPAGSLMTLLDVLGGLVCAEGVLAALVTRQRDGRGQRVDSSLLSAAGVLQGPLPAARPVWGRWDTPTPVADGHIMLAAGSDVMAAETALGDAGTLTAREAVSRLEAVGVRAVRVCPEPGELAGDPIALDLIEADGCAFVRPPWRFTS
;
A
#
# COMPACT_ATOMS: atom_id res chain seq x y z
N MET A 1 26.76 -8.07 34.10
CA MET A 1 26.85 -7.40 32.80
C MET A 1 25.46 -6.89 32.45
N PRO A 2 25.25 -5.58 32.29
CA PRO A 2 23.91 -5.07 32.07
C PRO A 2 23.45 -5.38 30.63
N VAL A 3 22.15 -5.62 30.55
CA VAL A 3 21.36 -6.14 29.44
C VAL A 3 21.12 -5.03 28.42
N CYS A 4 21.18 -5.35 27.11
CA CYS A 4 20.81 -4.44 26.03
C CYS A 4 19.37 -3.94 26.22
N SER A 5 19.22 -2.66 26.55
CA SER A 5 17.95 -1.93 26.66
C SER A 5 17.74 -0.87 25.57
N ASP A 6 18.64 -0.75 24.59
CA ASP A 6 18.67 0.45 23.73
C ASP A 6 18.04 0.21 22.35
N LEU A 7 16.76 -0.20 22.32
CA LEU A 7 15.96 -0.25 21.09
C LEU A 7 14.57 0.39 21.21
N VAL A 8 14.24 0.99 22.36
CA VAL A 8 13.07 1.87 22.45
C VAL A 8 13.53 3.26 22.03
N VAL A 9 13.19 3.68 20.81
CA VAL A 9 13.31 5.08 20.41
C VAL A 9 12.41 5.88 21.34
N ASP A 10 13.01 6.74 22.18
CA ASP A 10 12.31 7.57 23.16
C ASP A 10 11.09 8.25 22.52
N GLY A 11 9.88 7.94 23.03
CA GLY A 11 8.63 8.67 22.73
C GLY A 11 7.70 8.13 21.64
N GLN A 12 7.91 6.93 21.08
CA GLN A 12 7.07 6.40 19.98
C GLN A 12 5.93 5.45 20.38
N LEU A 13 5.99 4.87 21.58
CA LEU A 13 4.98 3.94 22.09
C LEU A 13 4.77 4.17 23.59
N ASP A 14 3.54 4.47 24.00
CA ASP A 14 3.16 4.48 25.42
C ASP A 14 2.89 3.05 25.94
N VAL A 15 2.73 2.09 25.02
CA VAL A 15 2.40 0.70 25.30
C VAL A 15 3.35 -0.23 24.54
N VAL A 16 3.60 -1.41 25.09
CA VAL A 16 4.53 -2.39 24.50
C VAL A 16 3.74 -3.66 24.16
N PRO A 17 3.07 -3.72 22.99
CA PRO A 17 2.08 -4.77 22.71
C PRO A 17 2.61 -6.19 22.86
N LEU A 18 3.89 -6.40 22.54
CA LEU A 18 4.57 -7.68 22.60
C LEU A 18 5.50 -7.83 23.82
N ALA A 19 5.27 -7.08 24.89
CA ALA A 19 5.98 -7.29 26.15
C ALA A 19 5.92 -8.77 26.58
N GLY A 20 7.07 -9.35 26.90
CA GLY A 20 7.20 -10.76 27.29
C GLY A 20 7.09 -11.78 26.15
N THR A 21 6.85 -11.34 24.91
CA THR A 21 6.91 -12.21 23.72
C THR A 21 8.33 -12.28 23.19
N THR A 22 8.74 -13.45 22.74
CA THR A 22 10.05 -13.68 22.11
C THR A 22 9.88 -13.79 20.60
N VAL A 23 10.78 -13.17 19.84
CA VAL A 23 10.90 -13.39 18.39
C VAL A 23 12.28 -13.97 18.07
N CYS A 24 12.31 -15.13 17.44
CA CYS A 24 13.54 -15.75 16.91
C CYS A 24 13.55 -15.58 15.39
N GLY A 25 14.72 -15.47 14.77
CA GLY A 25 14.83 -15.44 13.32
C GLY A 25 16.11 -14.79 12.82
N ASP A 26 16.81 -15.47 11.92
CA ASP A 26 18.04 -14.95 11.28
C ASP A 26 17.78 -13.89 10.21
N ALA A 27 16.53 -13.46 10.02
CA ALA A 27 16.12 -12.55 8.95
C ALA A 27 16.59 -13.09 7.57
N ALA A 28 16.31 -14.37 7.31
CA ALA A 28 16.80 -15.10 6.14
C ALA A 28 16.37 -14.47 4.80
N THR A 29 15.28 -13.71 4.79
CA THR A 29 14.82 -12.91 3.66
C THR A 29 14.59 -11.45 4.06
N ALA A 30 14.52 -10.55 3.08
CA ALA A 30 14.19 -9.14 3.33
C ALA A 30 12.80 -8.99 3.99
N ALA A 31 11.83 -9.86 3.65
CA ALA A 31 10.53 -9.89 4.29
C ALA A 31 10.62 -10.27 5.78
N ASP A 32 11.38 -11.32 6.10
CA ASP A 32 11.60 -11.73 7.50
C ASP A 32 12.31 -10.65 8.31
N ALA A 33 13.27 -9.94 7.69
CA ALA A 33 13.98 -8.83 8.33
C ALA A 33 13.00 -7.73 8.79
N ILE A 34 12.09 -7.33 7.90
CA ILE A 34 11.07 -6.31 8.17
C ILE A 34 10.11 -6.80 9.25
N ALA A 35 9.65 -8.06 9.17
CA ALA A 35 8.75 -8.63 10.17
C ALA A 35 9.40 -8.67 11.56
N VAL A 36 10.65 -9.14 11.66
CA VAL A 36 11.39 -9.16 12.93
C VAL A 36 11.60 -7.76 13.49
N GLU A 37 11.93 -6.79 12.63
CA GLU A 37 12.08 -5.39 13.03
C GLU A 37 10.77 -4.83 13.58
N HIS A 38 9.65 -5.01 12.87
CA HIS A 38 8.33 -4.58 13.28
C HIS A 38 7.91 -5.19 14.63
N LEU A 39 8.08 -6.51 14.80
CA LEU A 39 7.78 -7.21 16.06
C LEU A 39 8.69 -6.72 17.20
N SER A 40 9.95 -6.40 16.91
CA SER A 40 10.88 -5.83 17.89
C SER A 40 10.50 -4.41 18.29
N LEU A 41 10.06 -3.57 17.35
CA LEU A 41 9.53 -2.23 17.62
C LEU A 41 8.29 -2.29 18.52
N LEU A 42 7.49 -3.36 18.41
CA LEU A 42 6.35 -3.64 19.31
C LEU A 42 6.78 -4.23 20.67
N GLY A 43 8.08 -4.38 20.91
CA GLY A 43 8.68 -4.80 22.17
C GLY A 43 8.90 -6.30 22.34
N ALA A 44 8.82 -7.09 21.27
CA ALA A 44 9.23 -8.48 21.34
C ALA A 44 10.75 -8.59 21.60
N HIS A 45 11.15 -9.49 22.49
CA HIS A 45 12.57 -9.74 22.74
C HIS A 45 13.17 -10.59 21.62
N ARG A 46 14.09 -10.00 20.86
CA ARG A 46 14.77 -10.68 19.75
C ARG A 46 15.80 -11.68 20.26
N ARG A 47 15.71 -12.93 19.79
CA ARG A 47 16.73 -13.96 19.93
C ARG A 47 17.38 -14.27 18.58
N PRO A 48 18.72 -14.34 18.51
CA PRO A 48 19.41 -14.73 17.29
C PRO A 48 19.27 -16.22 17.03
N GLY A 49 19.36 -16.63 15.76
CA GLY A 49 19.39 -18.03 15.36
C GLY A 49 18.02 -18.60 15.01
N GLY A 50 17.98 -19.31 13.87
CA GLY A 50 16.90 -20.23 13.53
C GLY A 50 15.79 -19.63 12.66
N PRO A 51 14.75 -20.44 12.36
CA PRO A 51 13.59 -19.98 11.58
C PRO A 51 12.81 -18.90 12.33
N LEU A 52 12.06 -18.10 11.58
CA LEU A 52 11.19 -17.06 12.16
C LEU A 52 10.14 -17.71 13.07
N ARG A 53 10.15 -17.33 14.35
CA ARG A 53 9.24 -17.87 15.37
C ARG A 53 8.81 -16.78 16.32
N VAL A 54 7.53 -16.75 16.67
CA VAL A 54 6.98 -15.85 17.70
C VAL A 54 6.45 -16.70 18.84
N ASP A 55 7.12 -16.64 19.99
CA ASP A 55 6.97 -17.59 21.09
C ASP A 55 7.06 -19.06 20.63
N ASP A 56 5.95 -19.79 20.65
CA ASP A 56 5.84 -21.19 20.24
C ASP A 56 5.29 -21.35 18.80
N VAL A 57 4.96 -20.26 18.10
CA VAL A 57 4.36 -20.28 16.76
C VAL A 57 5.43 -20.14 15.69
N ASP A 58 5.53 -21.14 14.81
CA ASP A 58 6.42 -21.08 13.64
C ASP A 58 5.80 -20.18 12.55
N VAL A 59 6.57 -19.23 12.02
CA VAL A 59 6.10 -18.30 10.97
C VAL A 59 6.93 -18.51 9.72
N HIS A 60 6.28 -18.90 8.63
CA HIS A 60 6.92 -19.26 7.38
C HIS A 60 6.59 -18.26 6.28
N THR A 61 7.62 -17.60 5.75
CA THR A 61 7.53 -16.78 4.54
C THR A 61 7.73 -17.67 3.32
N ASP A 62 6.69 -17.78 2.49
CA ASP A 62 6.64 -18.70 1.36
C ASP A 62 6.77 -17.95 0.03
N TRP A 63 7.95 -18.06 -0.58
CA TRP A 63 8.25 -17.56 -1.92
C TRP A 63 7.85 -18.53 -3.04
N THR A 64 7.41 -19.75 -2.70
CA THR A 64 7.09 -20.75 -3.71
C THR A 64 5.79 -20.42 -4.44
N ASP A 65 5.76 -20.79 -5.72
CA ASP A 65 4.58 -20.78 -6.56
C ASP A 65 4.46 -22.11 -7.31
N PRO A 66 3.27 -22.50 -7.81
CA PRO A 66 3.06 -23.78 -8.49
C PRO A 66 3.94 -23.99 -9.74
N THR A 67 4.50 -22.92 -10.30
CA THR A 67 5.30 -22.95 -11.52
C THR A 67 6.79 -22.73 -11.31
N GLY A 68 7.22 -22.42 -10.07
CA GLY A 68 8.62 -22.13 -9.74
C GLY A 68 9.19 -20.87 -10.40
N ARG A 69 8.33 -19.94 -10.84
CA ARG A 69 8.72 -18.68 -11.50
C ARG A 69 9.13 -17.59 -10.51
N LEU A 70 8.71 -17.66 -9.25
CA LEU A 70 9.03 -16.66 -8.24
C LEU A 70 10.36 -16.98 -7.57
N LEU A 71 11.40 -16.25 -7.97
CA LEU A 71 12.78 -16.53 -7.56
C LEU A 71 13.34 -15.47 -6.61
N ASP A 72 12.87 -14.25 -6.79
CA ASP A 72 13.31 -13.05 -6.07
C ASP A 72 12.31 -11.91 -6.26
N GLU A 73 12.64 -10.74 -5.69
CA GLU A 73 11.88 -9.51 -5.84
C GLU A 73 11.59 -9.15 -7.32
N VAL A 74 12.58 -9.30 -8.19
CA VAL A 74 12.54 -8.81 -9.57
C VAL A 74 11.59 -9.66 -10.41
N THR A 75 11.73 -10.98 -10.30
CA THR A 75 10.84 -11.94 -10.94
C THR A 75 9.42 -11.86 -10.40
N ALA A 76 9.24 -11.59 -9.09
CA ALA A 76 7.92 -11.36 -8.52
C ALA A 76 7.24 -10.10 -9.08
N GLN A 77 7.95 -8.97 -9.17
CA GLN A 77 7.41 -7.76 -9.80
C GLN A 77 6.99 -8.02 -11.26
N ALA A 78 7.80 -8.77 -12.00
CA ALA A 78 7.55 -9.10 -13.40
C ALA A 78 6.35 -10.02 -13.57
N ALA A 79 6.32 -11.14 -12.84
CA ALA A 79 5.35 -12.21 -13.04
C ALA A 79 3.98 -11.90 -12.41
N LEU A 80 3.90 -11.01 -11.40
CA LEU A 80 2.67 -10.70 -10.68
C LEU A 80 2.04 -9.35 -11.09
N GLY A 81 2.41 -8.82 -12.26
CA GLY A 81 1.73 -7.68 -12.89
C GLY A 81 2.12 -6.29 -12.36
N LEU A 82 3.06 -6.21 -11.40
CA LEU A 82 3.51 -4.91 -10.87
C LEU A 82 4.22 -4.10 -11.96
N MET A 83 5.08 -4.72 -12.77
CA MET A 83 5.79 -4.00 -13.82
C MET A 83 4.87 -3.48 -14.92
N ALA A 84 3.86 -4.27 -15.32
CA ALA A 84 2.84 -3.83 -16.25
C ALA A 84 2.07 -2.64 -15.69
N THR A 85 1.60 -2.73 -14.44
CA THR A 85 0.83 -1.67 -13.78
C THR A 85 1.65 -0.38 -13.63
N HIS A 86 2.88 -0.48 -13.12
CA HIS A 86 3.78 0.68 -12.99
C HIS A 86 4.09 1.31 -14.36
N GLY A 87 4.18 0.47 -15.39
CA GLY A 87 4.54 0.82 -16.75
C GLY A 87 3.42 1.44 -17.59
N ARG A 88 2.15 1.35 -17.17
CA ARG A 88 0.99 1.86 -17.93
C ARG A 88 1.16 3.33 -18.34
N ALA A 89 1.69 4.16 -17.44
CA ALA A 89 1.95 5.57 -17.69
C ALA A 89 3.02 5.83 -18.77
N SER A 90 3.90 4.85 -19.01
CA SER A 90 5.01 4.90 -19.96
C SER A 90 4.76 4.11 -21.25
N GLY A 91 3.65 3.38 -21.35
CA GLY A 91 3.29 2.58 -22.53
C GLY A 91 3.94 1.19 -22.64
N GLY A 92 4.60 0.70 -21.59
CA GLY A 92 5.24 -0.62 -21.55
C GLY A 92 5.71 -0.96 -20.13
N PRO A 93 6.02 -2.23 -19.81
CA PRO A 93 6.33 -2.64 -18.46
C PRO A 93 7.59 -1.95 -17.93
N VAL A 94 7.55 -1.51 -16.68
CA VAL A 94 8.67 -0.83 -16.02
C VAL A 94 8.91 -1.46 -14.65
N ARG A 95 10.17 -1.79 -14.35
CA ARG A 95 10.60 -2.29 -13.04
C ARG A 95 10.53 -1.20 -11.96
N LEU A 96 10.10 -1.55 -10.75
CA LEU A 96 10.22 -0.67 -9.59
C LEU A 96 11.64 -0.76 -9.00
N GLY A 97 12.27 0.38 -8.76
CA GLY A 97 13.62 0.48 -8.18
C GLY A 97 13.77 0.13 -6.71
N VAL A 98 12.74 -0.44 -6.09
CA VAL A 98 12.66 -0.75 -4.65
C VAL A 98 12.16 -2.18 -4.45
N ASN A 99 12.44 -2.75 -3.27
CA ASN A 99 12.00 -4.10 -2.90
C ASN A 99 10.53 -4.12 -2.42
N TYR A 100 9.62 -3.63 -3.26
CA TYR A 100 8.23 -3.43 -2.88
C TYR A 100 7.50 -4.72 -2.50
N VAL A 101 7.72 -5.83 -3.22
CA VAL A 101 7.09 -7.13 -2.92
C VAL A 101 7.59 -7.65 -1.57
N SER A 102 8.90 -7.62 -1.34
CA SER A 102 9.52 -8.04 -0.09
C SER A 102 9.05 -7.19 1.09
N THR A 103 8.94 -5.87 0.90
CA THR A 103 8.42 -4.96 1.93
C THR A 103 6.99 -5.29 2.31
N VAL A 104 6.11 -5.41 1.32
CA VAL A 104 4.71 -5.76 1.55
C VAL A 104 4.59 -7.14 2.21
N ALA A 105 5.36 -8.12 1.76
CA ALA A 105 5.40 -9.44 2.37
C ALA A 105 5.85 -9.38 3.83
N GLY A 106 6.86 -8.59 4.18
CA GLY A 106 7.32 -8.43 5.56
C GLY A 106 6.26 -7.88 6.51
N VAL A 107 5.52 -6.85 6.07
CA VAL A 107 4.36 -6.30 6.80
C VAL A 107 3.27 -7.36 6.98
N VAL A 108 2.95 -8.11 5.91
CA VAL A 108 1.97 -9.20 5.95
C VAL A 108 2.43 -10.36 6.86
N VAL A 109 3.72 -10.65 6.94
CA VAL A 109 4.30 -11.63 7.87
C VAL A 109 4.13 -11.16 9.32
N ALA A 110 4.43 -9.89 9.63
CA ALA A 110 4.19 -9.33 10.95
C ALA A 110 2.70 -9.37 11.34
N GLN A 111 1.78 -9.05 10.42
CA GLN A 111 0.34 -9.18 10.62
C GLN A 111 -0.07 -10.62 10.95
N GLY A 112 0.48 -11.61 10.23
CA GLY A 112 0.21 -13.03 10.48
C GLY A 112 0.68 -13.48 11.88
N ALA A 113 1.87 -13.03 12.29
CA ALA A 113 2.40 -13.28 13.62
C ALA A 113 1.55 -12.63 14.72
N LEU A 114 1.18 -11.36 14.57
CA LEU A 114 0.32 -10.64 15.52
C LEU A 114 -1.07 -11.30 15.64
N ALA A 115 -1.64 -11.72 14.51
CA ALA A 115 -2.91 -12.43 14.48
C ALA A 115 -2.81 -13.79 15.22
N ALA A 116 -1.71 -14.52 15.08
CA ALA A 116 -1.49 -15.75 15.83
C ALA A 116 -1.33 -15.51 17.33
N VAL A 117 -0.59 -14.46 17.73
CA VAL A 117 -0.49 -14.05 19.14
C VAL A 117 -1.87 -13.70 19.71
N LEU A 118 -2.67 -12.92 18.97
CA LEU A 118 -4.03 -12.57 19.38
C LEU A 118 -4.92 -13.81 19.51
N ALA A 119 -4.86 -14.73 18.55
CA ALA A 119 -5.61 -16.00 18.61
C ALA A 119 -5.24 -16.81 19.87
N ARG A 120 -3.96 -16.82 20.27
CA ARG A 120 -3.50 -17.46 21.52
C ARG A 120 -4.09 -16.83 22.76
N LEU A 121 -4.05 -15.50 22.82
CA LEU A 121 -4.61 -14.76 23.94
C LEU A 121 -6.14 -14.87 24.05
N ARG A 122 -6.81 -15.31 22.98
CA ARG A 122 -8.25 -15.60 22.93
C ARG A 122 -8.57 -17.10 23.01
N GLY A 123 -7.60 -17.95 23.38
CA GLY A 123 -7.83 -19.36 23.71
C GLY A 123 -7.55 -20.39 22.61
N GLN A 124 -7.20 -19.98 21.38
CA GLN A 124 -6.68 -20.92 20.37
C GLN A 124 -5.18 -21.19 20.57
N ARG A 125 -4.61 -22.17 19.86
CA ARG A 125 -3.16 -22.43 19.85
C ARG A 125 -2.69 -22.77 18.43
N PRO A 126 -2.56 -21.79 17.53
CA PRO A 126 -1.97 -22.04 16.22
C PRO A 126 -0.53 -22.52 16.38
N GLY A 127 -0.18 -23.67 15.80
CA GLY A 127 1.18 -24.18 15.73
C GLY A 127 2.04 -23.50 14.66
N SER A 128 1.44 -23.08 13.54
CA SER A 128 2.17 -22.34 12.50
C SER A 128 1.32 -21.35 11.71
N VAL A 129 2.00 -20.36 11.13
CA VAL A 129 1.45 -19.42 10.14
C VAL A 129 2.31 -19.48 8.88
N ARG A 130 1.71 -19.79 7.73
CA ARG A 130 2.38 -19.66 6.43
C ARG A 130 1.85 -18.43 5.70
N VAL A 131 2.77 -17.62 5.16
CA VAL A 131 2.47 -16.39 4.43
C VAL A 131 2.96 -16.48 3.01
N SER A 132 2.05 -16.39 2.04
CA SER A 132 2.39 -16.38 0.63
C SER A 132 2.88 -15.00 0.19
N VAL A 133 4.13 -14.94 -0.29
CA VAL A 133 4.70 -13.71 -0.88
C VAL A 133 3.96 -13.33 -2.16
N ALA A 134 3.60 -14.32 -2.97
CA ALA A 134 2.77 -14.11 -4.16
C ALA A 134 1.39 -13.51 -3.79
N GLY A 135 0.74 -14.03 -2.76
CA GLY A 135 -0.53 -13.49 -2.25
C GLY A 135 -0.38 -12.04 -1.76
N ALA A 136 0.69 -11.76 -1.02
CA ALA A 136 1.00 -10.40 -0.55
C ALA A 136 1.23 -9.43 -1.73
N ALA A 137 1.97 -9.84 -2.75
CA ALA A 137 2.17 -9.04 -3.96
C ALA A 137 0.87 -8.82 -4.74
N LEU A 138 0.01 -9.83 -4.88
CA LEU A 138 -1.28 -9.71 -5.55
C LEU A 138 -2.21 -8.70 -4.86
N LEU A 139 -2.16 -8.58 -3.52
CA LEU A 139 -2.90 -7.52 -2.81
C LEU A 139 -2.54 -6.12 -3.32
N THR A 140 -1.29 -5.90 -3.72
CA THR A 140 -0.81 -4.60 -4.22
C THR A 140 -1.35 -4.21 -5.59
N VAL A 141 -1.76 -5.20 -6.36
CA VAL A 141 -2.35 -5.01 -7.70
C VAL A 141 -3.83 -5.37 -7.74
N SER A 142 -4.45 -5.68 -6.61
CA SER A 142 -5.81 -6.24 -6.51
C SER A 142 -6.88 -5.44 -7.26
N GLN A 143 -6.85 -4.10 -7.22
CA GLN A 143 -7.80 -3.29 -7.98
C GLN A 143 -7.61 -3.38 -9.50
N TYR A 144 -6.37 -3.50 -9.97
CA TYR A 144 -6.05 -3.63 -11.39
C TYR A 144 -6.34 -5.05 -11.88
N LEU A 145 -6.03 -6.05 -11.06
CA LEU A 145 -6.40 -7.45 -11.25
C LEU A 145 -7.92 -7.58 -11.42
N ALA A 146 -8.70 -7.02 -10.49
CA ALA A 146 -10.16 -7.05 -10.55
C ALA A 146 -10.68 -6.32 -11.80
N ALA A 147 -10.14 -5.13 -12.12
CA ALA A 147 -10.53 -4.39 -13.31
C ALA A 147 -10.24 -5.17 -14.61
N GLY A 148 -9.03 -5.68 -14.77
CA GLY A 148 -8.62 -6.40 -15.99
C GLY A 148 -9.26 -7.78 -16.16
N SER A 149 -9.89 -8.32 -15.11
CA SER A 149 -10.56 -9.64 -15.15
C SER A 149 -12.09 -9.56 -15.14
N ALA A 150 -12.66 -8.35 -15.14
CA ALA A 150 -14.10 -8.16 -15.25
C ALA A 150 -14.60 -8.63 -16.63
N ARG A 151 -15.52 -9.59 -16.65
CA ARG A 151 -15.90 -10.32 -17.88
C ARG A 151 -17.00 -9.67 -18.72
N ASP A 152 -17.72 -8.69 -18.18
CA ASP A 152 -18.98 -8.20 -18.75
C ASP A 152 -18.96 -6.71 -19.15
N THR A 153 -17.79 -6.16 -19.49
CA THR A 153 -17.67 -4.72 -19.77
C THR A 153 -16.73 -4.41 -20.93
N ASP A 154 -17.22 -3.65 -21.90
CA ASP A 154 -16.38 -3.05 -22.94
C ASP A 154 -15.68 -1.76 -22.47
N ASP A 155 -16.21 -1.10 -21.42
CA ASP A 155 -15.63 0.12 -20.84
C ASP A 155 -14.77 -0.21 -19.62
N THR A 156 -13.45 -0.09 -19.77
CA THR A 156 -12.46 -0.29 -18.69
C THR A 156 -12.34 0.93 -17.76
N GLY A 157 -13.00 2.04 -18.11
CA GLY A 157 -12.88 3.34 -17.45
C GLY A 157 -11.52 4.01 -17.69
N GLU A 158 -10.62 3.36 -18.45
CA GLU A 158 -9.30 3.87 -18.72
C GLU A 158 -9.34 5.01 -19.73
N VAL A 159 -8.60 6.07 -19.43
CA VAL A 159 -8.46 7.19 -20.36
C VAL A 159 -7.31 6.85 -21.30
N SER A 160 -7.63 6.55 -22.56
CA SER A 160 -6.64 6.40 -23.63
C SER A 160 -6.51 7.69 -24.44
N GLY A 161 -5.29 8.00 -24.88
CA GLY A 161 -5.03 9.16 -25.73
C GLY A 161 -3.61 9.73 -25.56
N PRO A 162 -3.18 10.64 -26.45
CA PRO A 162 -1.88 11.28 -26.33
C PRO A 162 -1.84 12.16 -25.08
N GLY A 163 -0.85 11.93 -24.22
CA GLY A 163 -0.68 12.69 -22.99
C GLY A 163 0.60 12.29 -22.26
N MET A 164 0.98 13.09 -21.26
CA MET A 164 2.13 12.82 -20.41
C MET A 164 1.67 12.75 -18.96
N PRO A 165 2.10 11.74 -18.18
CA PRO A 165 1.80 11.69 -16.76
C PRO A 165 2.49 12.85 -16.00
N PRO A 166 1.99 13.24 -14.82
CA PRO A 166 2.77 13.98 -13.85
C PRO A 166 4.06 13.20 -13.47
N PRO A 167 5.10 13.86 -12.93
CA PRO A 167 5.11 15.24 -12.44
C PRO A 167 5.21 16.30 -13.54
N PHE A 168 4.94 17.56 -13.18
CA PHE A 168 5.13 18.73 -14.03
C PHE A 168 6.53 19.32 -13.86
N THR A 169 6.95 20.17 -14.79
CA THR A 169 8.21 20.92 -14.72
C THR A 169 7.94 22.41 -14.90
N SER A 170 8.58 23.24 -14.08
CA SER A 170 8.55 24.70 -14.18
C SER A 170 9.63 25.25 -15.12
N LEU A 171 9.59 26.56 -15.41
CA LEU A 171 10.59 27.25 -16.24
C LEU A 171 12.02 27.16 -15.68
N ASP A 172 12.15 27.22 -14.37
CA ASP A 172 13.39 27.12 -13.60
C ASP A 172 13.81 25.67 -13.32
N GLY A 173 13.17 24.69 -13.95
CA GLY A 173 13.57 23.28 -13.92
C GLY A 173 13.13 22.51 -12.66
N VAL A 174 12.30 23.11 -11.80
CA VAL A 174 11.75 22.42 -10.63
C VAL A 174 10.71 21.40 -11.10
N VAL A 175 10.91 20.15 -10.69
CA VAL A 175 9.95 19.06 -10.91
C VAL A 175 8.99 19.01 -9.72
N PHE A 176 7.69 18.97 -9.97
CA PHE A 176 6.68 19.05 -8.92
C PHE A 176 5.40 18.27 -9.24
N GLU A 177 4.75 17.84 -8.18
CA GLU A 177 3.43 17.22 -8.20
C GLU A 177 2.35 18.24 -7.82
N VAL A 178 1.13 18.02 -8.32
CA VAL A 178 -0.03 18.86 -8.02
C VAL A 178 -1.12 17.99 -7.40
N GLU A 179 -1.84 18.51 -6.41
CA GLU A 179 -2.91 17.75 -5.79
C GLU A 179 -4.14 18.59 -5.45
N THR A 180 -5.30 18.04 -5.79
CA THR A 180 -6.59 18.54 -5.33
C THR A 180 -7.63 17.42 -5.43
N LEU A 181 -8.52 17.34 -4.45
CA LEU A 181 -9.55 16.31 -4.41
C LEU A 181 -10.86 16.78 -5.05
N ASP A 182 -10.92 18.05 -5.46
CA ASP A 182 -12.13 18.70 -5.97
C ASP A 182 -11.93 19.22 -7.40
N PRO A 183 -12.94 19.12 -8.27
CA PRO A 183 -12.85 19.59 -9.66
C PRO A 183 -12.72 21.12 -9.75
N GLU A 184 -13.24 21.85 -8.76
CA GLU A 184 -13.31 23.30 -8.81
C GLU A 184 -11.93 23.98 -8.61
N PRO A 185 -11.12 23.65 -7.58
CA PRO A 185 -9.74 24.12 -7.49
C PRO A 185 -8.91 23.82 -8.75
N TRP A 186 -9.05 22.60 -9.31
CA TRP A 186 -8.39 22.22 -10.56
C TRP A 186 -8.77 23.18 -11.70
N ARG A 187 -10.08 23.38 -11.91
CA ARG A 187 -10.60 24.27 -12.95
C ARG A 187 -10.10 25.70 -12.77
N ARG A 188 -10.21 26.25 -11.56
CA ARG A 188 -9.77 27.62 -11.26
C ARG A 188 -8.29 27.82 -11.54
N TRP A 189 -7.45 26.90 -11.09
CA TRP A 189 -6.00 27.02 -11.26
C TRP A 189 -5.59 27.00 -12.72
N TRP A 190 -6.04 26.00 -13.49
CA TRP A 190 -5.70 25.90 -14.90
C TRP A 190 -6.26 27.06 -15.73
N THR A 191 -7.46 27.54 -15.40
CA THR A 191 -8.03 28.75 -16.04
C THR A 191 -7.17 29.99 -15.75
N ALA A 192 -6.72 30.16 -14.50
CA ALA A 192 -5.84 31.27 -14.12
C ALA A 192 -4.47 31.22 -14.83
N LEU A 193 -4.00 30.00 -15.16
CA LEU A 193 -2.81 29.78 -15.96
C LEU A 193 -3.04 29.90 -17.49
N GLY A 194 -4.27 30.17 -17.93
CA GLY A 194 -4.64 30.35 -19.33
C GLY A 194 -4.80 29.05 -20.13
N ALA A 195 -5.09 27.93 -19.47
CA ALA A 195 -5.40 26.68 -20.15
C ALA A 195 -6.75 26.75 -20.87
N ALA A 196 -6.84 26.07 -22.02
CA ALA A 196 -8.11 25.93 -22.74
C ALA A 196 -9.09 25.09 -21.91
N PRO A 197 -10.39 25.44 -21.85
CA PRO A 197 -11.38 24.69 -21.06
C PRO A 197 -11.44 23.19 -21.39
N GLY A 198 -11.24 22.83 -22.66
CA GLY A 198 -11.19 21.43 -23.10
C GLY A 198 -9.99 20.66 -22.55
N ASP A 199 -8.81 21.28 -22.49
CA ASP A 199 -7.62 20.66 -21.87
C ASP A 199 -7.77 20.54 -20.36
N THR A 200 -8.35 21.56 -19.71
CA THR A 200 -8.64 21.51 -18.27
C THR A 200 -9.61 20.37 -17.94
N ALA A 201 -10.68 20.18 -18.71
CA ALA A 201 -11.65 19.12 -18.48
C ALA A 201 -11.07 17.72 -18.74
N ARG A 202 -10.34 17.52 -19.86
CA ARG A 202 -9.65 16.25 -20.13
C ARG A 202 -8.58 15.94 -19.09
N GLY A 203 -7.81 16.95 -18.71
CA GLY A 203 -6.80 16.87 -17.66
C GLY A 203 -7.41 16.46 -16.32
N TRP A 204 -8.57 17.02 -15.94
CA TRP A 204 -9.26 16.61 -14.72
C TRP A 204 -9.65 15.13 -14.75
N ARG A 205 -10.24 14.66 -15.86
CA ARG A 205 -10.64 13.26 -16.00
C ARG A 205 -9.44 12.32 -15.90
N ALA A 206 -8.34 12.62 -16.59
CA ALA A 206 -7.12 11.81 -16.50
C ALA A 206 -6.49 11.87 -15.08
N PHE A 207 -6.49 13.05 -14.47
CA PHE A 207 -5.93 13.28 -13.15
C PHE A 207 -6.71 12.54 -12.05
N VAL A 208 -8.03 12.68 -11.99
CA VAL A 208 -8.84 12.10 -10.91
C VAL A 208 -8.87 10.57 -10.96
N LEU A 209 -8.75 9.98 -12.15
CA LEU A 209 -8.77 8.52 -12.36
C LEU A 209 -7.41 7.84 -12.14
N ARG A 210 -6.34 8.62 -11.91
CA ARG A 210 -4.97 8.08 -11.89
C ARG A 210 -4.72 7.05 -10.80
N TYR A 211 -5.36 7.21 -9.64
CA TYR A 211 -5.24 6.25 -8.52
C TYR A 211 -5.88 4.89 -8.82
N ALA A 212 -6.84 4.85 -9.76
CA ALA A 212 -7.60 3.66 -10.12
C ALA A 212 -7.02 2.95 -11.35
N THR A 213 -6.37 3.70 -12.24
CA THR A 213 -5.92 3.20 -13.57
C THR A 213 -4.40 3.04 -13.67
N ALA A 214 -3.63 3.61 -12.74
CA ALA A 214 -2.17 3.74 -12.81
C ALA A 214 -1.69 4.42 -14.10
N ALA A 215 -2.54 5.25 -14.70
CA ALA A 215 -2.27 6.06 -15.87
C ALA A 215 -2.87 7.45 -15.70
N ALA A 216 -2.26 8.46 -16.31
CA ALA A 216 -2.77 9.82 -16.28
C ALA A 216 -2.30 10.55 -17.55
N PRO A 217 -2.89 10.31 -18.72
CA PRO A 217 -2.49 11.02 -19.95
C PRO A 217 -2.95 12.49 -19.88
N ILE A 218 -2.23 13.31 -19.12
CA ILE A 218 -2.52 14.74 -18.99
C ILE A 218 -2.21 15.41 -20.33
N PRO A 219 -3.09 16.30 -20.83
CA PRO A 219 -2.86 17.00 -22.08
C PRO A 219 -1.49 17.72 -22.09
N PRO A 220 -0.68 17.58 -23.16
CA PRO A 220 0.64 18.21 -23.25
C PRO A 220 0.62 19.73 -23.04
N ALA A 221 -0.46 20.40 -23.45
CA ALA A 221 -0.64 21.84 -23.26
C ALA A 221 -0.54 22.27 -21.78
N LEU A 222 -1.01 21.43 -20.85
CA LEU A 222 -0.92 21.72 -19.42
C LEU A 222 0.54 21.69 -18.92
N HIS A 223 1.35 20.77 -19.44
CA HIS A 223 2.79 20.72 -19.18
C HIS A 223 3.54 21.91 -19.81
N GLU A 224 3.16 22.32 -21.01
CA GLU A 224 3.76 23.51 -21.66
C GLU A 224 3.47 24.79 -20.87
N ILE A 225 2.27 24.93 -20.33
CA ILE A 225 1.85 26.05 -19.50
C ILE A 225 2.74 26.18 -18.25
N THR A 226 3.07 25.07 -17.58
CA THR A 226 3.93 25.10 -16.39
C THR A 226 5.39 25.38 -16.75
N ARG A 227 5.90 24.81 -17.85
CA ARG A 227 7.29 25.02 -18.31
C ARG A 227 7.61 26.45 -18.71
N ARG A 228 6.60 27.30 -18.91
CA ARG A 228 6.79 28.72 -19.25
C ARG A 228 6.72 29.65 -18.03
N ARG A 229 6.59 29.12 -16.81
CA ARG A 229 6.42 29.92 -15.58
C ARG A 229 7.40 29.48 -14.48
N PRO A 230 8.00 30.43 -13.73
CA PRO A 230 8.80 30.11 -12.56
C PRO A 230 8.00 29.35 -11.51
N PHE A 231 8.65 28.43 -10.79
CA PHE A 231 7.99 27.61 -9.78
C PHE A 231 7.28 28.44 -8.70
N ALA A 232 7.90 29.51 -8.22
CA ALA A 232 7.32 30.40 -7.23
C ALA A 232 5.97 31.01 -7.68
N GLN A 233 5.83 31.36 -8.96
CA GLN A 233 4.58 31.88 -9.51
C GLN A 233 3.49 30.80 -9.55
N LEU A 234 3.88 29.57 -9.93
CA LEU A 234 2.97 28.42 -9.95
C LEU A 234 2.44 28.12 -8.54
N CYS A 235 3.30 28.13 -7.52
CA CYS A 235 2.92 27.95 -6.13
C CYS A 235 1.93 29.03 -5.65
N ALA A 236 2.23 30.31 -5.90
CA ALA A 236 1.34 31.41 -5.48
C ALA A 236 -0.04 31.30 -6.14
N SER A 237 -0.07 30.98 -7.44
CA SER A 237 -1.32 30.78 -8.18
C SER A 237 -2.09 29.54 -7.70
N ALA A 238 -1.39 28.44 -7.38
CA ALA A 238 -2.01 27.21 -6.89
C ALA A 238 -2.63 27.42 -5.50
N GLN A 239 -1.91 28.09 -4.59
CA GLN A 239 -2.41 28.45 -3.27
C GLN A 239 -3.69 29.29 -3.37
N ALA A 240 -3.72 30.31 -4.23
CA ALA A 240 -4.90 31.14 -4.46
C ALA A 240 -6.09 30.35 -5.02
N ALA A 241 -5.84 29.26 -5.75
CA ALA A 241 -6.87 28.40 -6.33
C ALA A 241 -7.33 27.26 -5.40
N GLY A 242 -6.59 26.97 -4.32
CA GLY A 242 -6.81 25.82 -3.45
C GLY A 242 -6.22 24.51 -3.99
N VAL A 243 -5.15 24.59 -4.77
CA VAL A 243 -4.39 23.44 -5.28
C VAL A 243 -3.09 23.31 -4.50
N ALA A 244 -2.79 22.11 -4.02
CA ALA A 244 -1.50 21.82 -3.41
C ALA A 244 -0.44 21.59 -4.49
N VAL A 245 0.75 22.12 -4.25
CA VAL A 245 1.93 21.90 -5.09
C VAL A 245 3.04 21.35 -4.20
N GLN A 246 3.64 20.24 -4.61
CA GLN A 246 4.71 19.58 -3.87
C GLN A 246 5.89 19.36 -4.81
N GLN A 247 7.01 20.03 -4.53
CA GLN A 247 8.26 19.74 -5.21
C GLN A 247 8.63 18.26 -5.03
N VAL A 248 9.06 17.61 -6.11
CA VAL A 248 9.65 16.28 -6.06
C VAL A 248 11.02 16.41 -5.39
N ARG A 249 11.12 15.91 -4.16
CA ARG A 249 12.35 15.89 -3.37
C ARG A 249 13.25 14.76 -3.87
N GLY A 250 14.55 14.87 -3.57
CA GLY A 250 15.52 13.82 -3.83
C GLY A 250 15.90 13.03 -2.58
N LEU A 251 16.64 11.93 -2.77
CA LEU A 251 17.15 11.06 -1.72
C LEU A 251 18.03 11.81 -0.72
N SER A 252 18.78 12.83 -1.16
CA SER A 252 19.57 13.66 -0.23
C SER A 252 18.69 14.40 0.77
N ALA A 253 17.53 14.92 0.32
CA ALA A 253 16.59 15.58 1.22
C ALA A 253 15.91 14.55 2.12
N ARG A 254 15.59 13.35 1.59
CA ARG A 254 14.99 12.26 2.37
C ARG A 254 15.92 11.75 3.47
N ARG A 255 17.23 11.68 3.23
CA ARG A 255 18.22 11.33 4.28
C ARG A 255 18.22 12.31 5.45
N ALA A 256 17.93 13.59 5.19
CA ALA A 256 17.84 14.59 6.25
C ALA A 256 16.58 14.44 7.12
N ASP A 257 15.58 13.68 6.67
CA ASP A 257 14.37 13.36 7.46
C ASP A 257 14.61 12.18 8.43
N ALA A 258 15.71 11.43 8.27
CA ALA A 258 16.02 10.29 9.11
C ALA A 258 16.57 10.73 10.48
N GLY A 259 16.38 9.89 11.50
CA GLY A 259 16.97 10.07 12.82
C GLY A 259 18.51 9.99 12.79
N PRO A 260 19.18 10.32 13.92
CA PRO A 260 20.64 10.28 14.02
C PRO A 260 21.26 8.90 13.71
N ASP A 261 20.49 7.83 13.89
CA ASP A 261 20.84 6.44 13.58
C ASP A 261 20.55 6.04 12.12
N GLY A 262 20.10 7.00 11.30
CA GLY A 262 19.72 6.80 9.90
C GLY A 262 18.38 6.10 9.70
N ARG A 263 17.59 5.89 10.77
CA ARG A 263 16.29 5.22 10.71
C ARG A 263 15.15 6.23 10.60
N PHE A 264 14.06 5.81 9.95
CA PHE A 264 12.80 6.56 10.00
C PHE A 264 12.01 6.18 11.26
N ARG A 265 11.00 7.00 11.59
CA ARG A 265 10.09 6.70 12.71
C ARG A 265 9.39 5.36 12.51
N ALA A 266 8.98 4.74 13.61
CA ALA A 266 8.18 3.52 13.57
C ALA A 266 6.93 3.66 12.67
N PRO A 267 6.43 2.57 12.07
CA PRO A 267 5.39 2.67 11.05
C PRO A 267 4.03 3.11 11.63
N TRP A 268 3.84 2.94 12.93
CA TRP A 268 2.68 3.34 13.72
C TRP A 268 3.13 4.02 15.03
N GLN A 269 2.24 4.83 15.59
CA GLN A 269 2.25 5.23 16.99
C GLN A 269 1.05 4.56 17.68
N ILE A 270 1.27 3.99 18.86
CA ILE A 270 0.21 3.36 19.66
C ILE A 270 0.23 3.97 21.06
N SER A 271 -0.91 4.55 21.46
CA SER A 271 -1.08 5.17 22.77
C SER A 271 -2.22 4.51 23.55
N ALA A 272 -2.02 4.41 24.86
CA ALA A 272 -2.97 3.76 25.77
C ALA A 272 -4.28 4.55 25.85
N GLY A 273 -5.40 3.87 25.59
CA GLY A 273 -6.74 4.37 25.83
C GLY A 273 -7.22 4.12 27.26
N ALA A 274 -8.53 4.22 27.47
CA ALA A 274 -9.17 3.99 28.76
C ALA A 274 -9.18 2.50 29.16
N PRO A 275 -9.24 2.17 30.47
CA PRO A 275 -9.45 0.80 30.92
C PRO A 275 -10.81 0.25 30.50
N ALA A 276 -10.83 -0.98 30.03
CA ALA A 276 -11.99 -1.70 29.55
C ALA A 276 -11.85 -3.22 29.80
N GLY A 277 -12.55 -4.03 29.01
CA GLY A 277 -12.44 -5.48 29.00
C GLY A 277 -11.68 -6.03 27.79
N ALA A 278 -11.20 -7.26 27.95
CA ALA A 278 -10.67 -8.09 26.88
C ALA A 278 -11.74 -8.39 25.81
N LEU A 279 -11.30 -8.83 24.63
CA LEU A 279 -12.17 -9.39 23.60
C LEU A 279 -12.72 -10.75 24.05
N SER A 280 -13.80 -11.18 23.42
CA SER A 280 -14.36 -12.51 23.65
C SER A 280 -13.39 -13.62 23.24
N ASP A 281 -13.51 -14.77 23.89
CA ASP A 281 -12.81 -15.99 23.48
C ASP A 281 -13.07 -16.33 22.00
N LEU A 282 -12.08 -16.95 21.38
CA LEU A 282 -12.08 -17.32 19.98
C LEU A 282 -12.44 -18.82 19.85
N PRO A 283 -13.59 -19.18 19.24
CA PRO A 283 -13.96 -20.57 19.05
C PRO A 283 -12.94 -21.32 18.17
N ALA A 284 -12.73 -22.61 18.43
CA ALA A 284 -11.81 -23.44 17.66
C ALA A 284 -12.14 -23.46 16.15
N GLY A 285 -11.10 -23.47 15.30
CA GLY A 285 -11.25 -23.54 13.84
C GLY A 285 -11.73 -22.25 13.17
N ARG A 286 -11.85 -21.14 13.91
CA ARG A 286 -12.16 -19.81 13.37
C ARG A 286 -10.89 -18.99 13.12
N LEU A 287 -10.98 -18.04 12.19
CA LEU A 287 -9.90 -17.10 11.90
C LEU A 287 -9.62 -16.15 13.08
N PRO A 288 -8.40 -15.59 13.21
CA PRO A 288 -7.97 -14.84 14.39
C PRO A 288 -8.85 -13.66 14.82
N LEU A 289 -9.48 -12.96 13.87
CA LEU A 289 -10.36 -11.82 14.14
C LEU A 289 -11.84 -12.18 14.11
N TYR A 290 -12.20 -13.46 14.12
CA TYR A 290 -13.60 -13.85 14.22
C TYR A 290 -14.25 -13.24 15.47
N GLY A 291 -15.43 -12.64 15.30
CA GLY A 291 -16.18 -11.93 16.32
C GLY A 291 -15.74 -10.49 16.58
N VAL A 292 -14.64 -10.02 15.97
CA VAL A 292 -14.21 -8.61 16.07
C VAL A 292 -15.05 -7.75 15.13
N ARG A 293 -15.62 -6.66 15.65
CA ARG A 293 -16.44 -5.72 14.87
C ARG A 293 -15.68 -4.44 14.55
N VAL A 294 -15.61 -4.11 13.26
CA VAL A 294 -14.87 -2.94 12.75
C VAL A 294 -15.86 -1.99 12.09
N ILE A 295 -15.86 -0.73 12.53
CA ILE A 295 -16.50 0.37 11.81
C ILE A 295 -15.44 1.09 10.99
N GLU A 296 -15.59 1.09 9.67
CA GLU A 296 -14.64 1.69 8.73
C GLU A 296 -15.27 2.92 8.06
N ALA A 297 -14.69 4.10 8.26
CA ALA A 297 -15.02 5.33 7.55
C ALA A 297 -13.89 5.78 6.61
N GLY A 298 -13.35 4.82 5.85
CA GLY A 298 -12.25 5.02 4.91
C GLY A 298 -12.69 5.50 3.53
N ARG A 299 -11.86 6.27 2.82
CA ARG A 299 -12.04 6.68 1.41
C ARG A 299 -10.88 6.20 0.55
N ARG A 300 -11.13 6.03 -0.75
CA ARG A 300 -10.13 5.63 -1.77
C ARG A 300 -9.49 4.27 -1.47
N ILE A 301 -8.18 4.22 -1.14
CA ILE A 301 -7.41 2.96 -1.10
C ILE A 301 -6.93 2.63 0.31
N GLN A 302 -6.18 3.52 0.99
CA GLN A 302 -5.50 3.24 2.27
C GLN A 302 -6.43 2.69 3.36
N GLY A 303 -7.46 3.46 3.74
CA GLY A 303 -8.43 3.04 4.76
C GLY A 303 -9.23 1.79 4.36
N PRO A 304 -9.82 1.75 3.14
CA PRO A 304 -10.54 0.57 2.66
C PRO A 304 -9.70 -0.70 2.60
N LEU A 305 -8.42 -0.60 2.27
CA LEU A 305 -7.50 -1.75 2.29
C LEU A 305 -7.22 -2.23 3.71
N ALA A 306 -7.03 -1.33 4.68
CA ALA A 306 -6.83 -1.72 6.08
C ALA A 306 -8.03 -2.53 6.61
N GLY A 307 -9.26 -2.08 6.38
CA GLY A 307 -10.45 -2.85 6.75
C GLY A 307 -10.61 -4.13 5.92
N HIS A 308 -10.20 -4.15 4.65
CA HIS A 308 -10.16 -5.38 3.85
C HIS A 308 -9.23 -6.44 4.47
N VAL A 309 -8.05 -6.04 4.91
CA VAL A 309 -7.09 -6.95 5.58
C VAL A 309 -7.66 -7.52 6.87
N LEU A 310 -8.26 -6.68 7.71
CA LEU A 310 -8.92 -7.13 8.95
C LEU A 310 -10.06 -8.12 8.66
N ARG A 311 -10.83 -7.88 7.59
CA ARG A 311 -11.85 -8.81 7.09
C ARG A 311 -11.24 -10.14 6.64
N LEU A 312 -10.14 -10.14 5.88
CA LEU A 312 -9.47 -11.38 5.44
C LEU A 312 -8.99 -12.22 6.63
N LEU A 313 -8.71 -11.58 7.78
CA LEU A 313 -8.38 -12.23 9.04
C LEU A 313 -9.62 -12.62 9.89
N GLY A 314 -10.84 -12.38 9.38
CA GLY A 314 -12.10 -12.85 9.96
C GLY A 314 -12.98 -11.79 10.65
N ALA A 315 -12.60 -10.51 10.63
CA ALA A 315 -13.39 -9.45 11.26
C ALA A 315 -14.69 -9.15 10.49
N GLU A 316 -15.72 -8.74 11.22
CA GLU A 316 -16.95 -8.17 10.65
C GLU A 316 -16.75 -6.67 10.41
N VAL A 317 -16.67 -6.28 9.14
CA VAL A 317 -16.45 -4.87 8.78
C VAL A 317 -17.73 -4.23 8.28
N THR A 318 -18.12 -3.14 8.92
CA THR A 318 -19.21 -2.24 8.50
C THR A 318 -18.60 -0.93 8.02
N ARG A 319 -18.74 -0.64 6.74
CA ARG A 319 -18.25 0.55 6.08
C ARG A 319 -19.30 1.66 6.12
N VAL A 320 -18.90 2.84 6.57
CA VAL A 320 -19.69 4.06 6.52
C VAL A 320 -19.40 4.80 5.22
N GLU A 321 -20.43 4.99 4.40
CA GLU A 321 -20.34 5.72 3.13
C GLU A 321 -21.08 7.06 3.20
N PRO A 322 -20.65 8.08 2.43
CA PRO A 322 -21.43 9.30 2.26
C PRO A 322 -22.75 9.00 1.53
N VAL A 323 -23.72 9.90 1.66
CA VAL A 323 -24.98 9.84 0.89
C VAL A 323 -24.70 9.76 -0.61
N GLY A 324 -25.27 8.76 -1.29
CA GLY A 324 -25.00 8.45 -2.70
C GLY A 324 -23.85 7.46 -2.93
N GLY A 325 -23.22 6.96 -1.86
CA GLY A 325 -22.16 5.97 -1.91
C GLY A 325 -20.77 6.52 -2.27
N ASP A 326 -19.77 5.63 -2.22
CA ASP A 326 -18.41 5.93 -2.68
C ASP A 326 -18.37 6.18 -4.20
N PRO A 327 -17.78 7.29 -4.69
CA PRO A 327 -17.67 7.56 -6.13
C PRO A 327 -16.99 6.46 -6.94
N LEU A 328 -16.10 5.66 -6.33
CA LEU A 328 -15.45 4.53 -6.99
C LEU A 328 -16.45 3.45 -7.39
N ARG A 329 -17.63 3.35 -6.76
CA ARG A 329 -18.68 2.38 -7.13
C ARG A 329 -19.13 2.52 -8.58
N GLY A 330 -19.21 3.75 -9.09
CA GLY A 330 -19.65 4.02 -10.46
C GLY A 330 -18.52 4.01 -11.49
N MET A 331 -17.31 3.60 -11.11
CA MET A 331 -16.16 3.64 -12.01
C MET A 331 -16.04 2.34 -12.82
N PRO A 332 -16.17 2.37 -14.16
CA PRO A 332 -15.99 1.17 -14.97
C PRO A 332 -14.58 0.59 -14.82
N PRO A 333 -14.36 -0.74 -14.93
CA PRO A 333 -15.35 -1.71 -15.37
C PRO A 333 -16.32 -2.09 -14.25
N MET A 334 -17.59 -2.21 -14.62
CA MET A 334 -18.71 -2.56 -13.74
C MET A 334 -18.92 -4.08 -13.69
N VAL A 335 -19.12 -4.63 -12.50
CA VAL A 335 -19.59 -6.00 -12.27
C VAL A 335 -20.96 -5.89 -11.63
N GLY A 336 -22.01 -6.15 -12.43
CA GLY A 336 -23.37 -5.79 -12.06
C GLY A 336 -23.51 -4.27 -11.94
N ASP A 337 -23.90 -3.78 -10.76
CA ASP A 337 -24.14 -2.36 -10.47
C ASP A 337 -22.94 -1.65 -9.81
N CYS A 338 -21.80 -2.33 -9.68
CA CYS A 338 -20.67 -1.83 -8.89
C CYS A 338 -19.32 -2.05 -9.60
N SER A 339 -18.41 -1.09 -9.46
CA SER A 339 -17.04 -1.18 -9.99
C SER A 339 -16.28 -2.40 -9.48
N ALA A 340 -15.61 -3.12 -10.38
CA ALA A 340 -14.66 -4.17 -10.03
C ALA A 340 -13.56 -3.66 -9.08
N ARG A 341 -13.11 -2.41 -9.27
CA ARG A 341 -12.10 -1.77 -8.40
C ARG A 341 -12.62 -1.52 -7.00
N PHE A 342 -13.87 -1.08 -6.88
CA PHE A 342 -14.52 -0.93 -5.58
C PHE A 342 -14.66 -2.29 -4.88
N LEU A 343 -15.11 -3.30 -5.61
CA LEU A 343 -15.31 -4.64 -5.09
C LEU A 343 -13.99 -5.25 -4.57
N ALA A 344 -12.86 -5.02 -5.27
CA ALA A 344 -11.55 -5.55 -4.88
C ALA A 344 -11.20 -5.27 -3.41
N LEU A 345 -11.59 -4.10 -2.88
CA LEU A 345 -11.31 -3.69 -1.51
C LEU A 345 -12.51 -3.86 -0.57
N ASN A 346 -13.74 -3.83 -1.09
CA ASN A 346 -14.94 -3.69 -0.26
C ASN A 346 -15.88 -4.90 -0.29
N ARG A 347 -15.56 -5.93 -1.08
CA ARG A 347 -16.40 -7.13 -1.17
C ARG A 347 -16.65 -7.76 0.20
N GLY A 348 -17.94 -7.97 0.47
CA GLY A 348 -18.49 -8.58 1.67
C GLY A 348 -18.46 -7.71 2.94
N LYS A 349 -17.98 -6.47 2.88
CA LYS A 349 -18.23 -5.51 3.97
C LYS A 349 -19.72 -5.18 4.01
N ARG A 350 -20.28 -5.00 5.20
CA ARG A 350 -21.61 -4.37 5.35
C ARG A 350 -21.47 -2.89 5.05
N ILE A 351 -22.49 -2.28 4.45
CA ILE A 351 -22.45 -0.86 4.07
C ILE A 351 -23.58 -0.13 4.81
N VAL A 352 -23.27 1.02 5.39
CA VAL A 352 -24.24 1.95 5.95
C VAL A 352 -23.98 3.32 5.35
N GLU A 353 -25.00 3.91 4.74
CA GLU A 353 -24.94 5.25 4.18
C GLU A 353 -25.29 6.30 5.25
N VAL A 354 -24.44 7.32 5.43
CA VAL A 354 -24.59 8.32 6.48
C VAL A 354 -24.18 9.71 6.00
N ASP A 355 -25.03 10.73 6.26
CA ASP A 355 -24.63 12.14 6.10
C ASP A 355 -23.93 12.67 7.36
N LEU A 356 -22.59 12.63 7.36
CA LEU A 356 -21.76 13.15 8.45
C LEU A 356 -21.86 14.67 8.66
N ARG A 357 -22.45 15.43 7.72
CA ARG A 357 -22.72 16.86 7.90
C ARG A 357 -23.89 17.09 8.87
N SER A 358 -24.81 16.14 8.95
CA SER A 358 -25.95 16.21 9.85
C SER A 358 -25.60 15.73 11.26
N ALA A 359 -26.22 16.33 12.29
CA ALA A 359 -26.05 15.86 13.66
C ALA A 359 -26.53 14.40 13.83
N SER A 360 -27.65 14.04 13.21
CA SER A 360 -28.20 12.68 13.24
C SER A 360 -27.27 11.64 12.60
N GLY A 361 -26.61 11.97 11.49
CA GLY A 361 -25.63 11.08 10.88
C GLY A 361 -24.41 10.86 11.77
N ARG A 362 -23.90 11.93 12.40
CA ARG A 362 -22.81 11.79 13.39
C ARG A 362 -23.22 10.94 14.59
N SER A 363 -24.43 11.12 15.11
CA SER A 363 -24.99 10.26 16.17
C SER A 363 -25.12 8.80 15.72
N THR A 364 -25.48 8.55 14.46
CA THR A 364 -25.57 7.19 13.90
C THR A 364 -24.22 6.50 13.91
N VAL A 365 -23.16 7.18 13.45
CA VAL A 365 -21.80 6.61 13.50
C VAL A 365 -21.35 6.40 14.93
N ARG A 366 -21.63 7.35 15.84
CA ARG A 366 -21.30 7.18 17.26
C ARG A 366 -21.92 5.92 17.86
N ASN A 367 -23.21 5.69 17.62
CA ASN A 367 -23.89 4.48 18.10
C ASN A 367 -23.29 3.19 17.50
N LEU A 368 -22.87 3.22 16.24
CA LEU A 368 -22.18 2.07 15.63
C LEU A 368 -20.81 1.81 16.28
N VAL A 369 -20.07 2.88 16.58
CA VAL A 369 -18.74 2.79 17.21
C VAL A 369 -18.85 2.33 18.66
N ASP A 370 -19.87 2.75 19.39
CA ASP A 370 -20.09 2.39 20.79
C ASP A 370 -20.21 0.86 21.01
N ASP A 371 -20.69 0.15 19.98
CA ASP A 371 -20.85 -1.31 19.98
C ASP A 371 -19.83 -2.00 19.04
N SER A 372 -18.62 -1.45 18.94
CA SER A 372 -17.57 -2.00 18.07
C SER A 372 -16.24 -2.19 18.79
N ASP A 373 -15.33 -2.93 18.19
CA ASP A 373 -13.98 -3.14 18.73
C ASP A 373 -12.94 -2.21 18.10
N VAL A 374 -13.18 -1.82 16.85
CA VAL A 374 -12.28 -0.97 16.08
C VAL A 374 -13.08 0.10 15.34
N PHE A 375 -12.64 1.35 15.44
CA PHE A 375 -13.08 2.42 14.55
C PHE A 375 -11.90 2.91 13.71
N LEU A 376 -12.01 2.80 12.39
CA LEU A 376 -10.95 3.07 11.43
C LEU A 376 -11.37 4.17 10.47
N HIS A 377 -10.56 5.22 10.33
CA HIS A 377 -10.81 6.29 9.36
C HIS A 377 -9.52 6.84 8.73
N ASN A 378 -9.65 7.53 7.59
CA ASN A 378 -8.55 8.23 6.89
C ASN A 378 -8.95 9.65 6.44
N TRP A 379 -9.68 10.35 7.30
CA TRP A 379 -10.10 11.73 7.02
C TRP A 379 -8.91 12.69 7.06
N ALA A 380 -9.10 13.90 6.52
CA ALA A 380 -8.08 14.93 6.63
C ALA A 380 -7.75 15.25 8.10
N PRO A 381 -6.52 15.69 8.42
CA PRO A 381 -6.14 16.12 9.76
C PRO A 381 -7.15 17.07 10.39
N GLY A 382 -7.47 16.86 11.67
CA GLY A 382 -8.45 17.67 12.42
C GLY A 382 -9.92 17.38 12.12
N LYS A 383 -10.24 16.66 11.03
CA LYS A 383 -11.64 16.46 10.64
C LYS A 383 -12.46 15.65 11.65
N ALA A 384 -11.85 14.63 12.26
CA ALA A 384 -12.51 13.80 13.27
C ALA A 384 -12.94 14.63 14.49
N ALA A 385 -12.05 15.49 14.98
CA ALA A 385 -12.33 16.42 16.07
C ALA A 385 -13.40 17.46 15.70
N GLU A 386 -13.34 18.03 14.48
CA GLU A 386 -14.35 18.97 13.96
C GLU A 386 -15.77 18.39 14.01
N ILE A 387 -15.91 17.08 13.76
CA ILE A 387 -17.20 16.39 13.74
C ILE A 387 -17.47 15.58 15.02
N GLY A 388 -16.66 15.71 16.07
CA GLY A 388 -16.88 15.02 17.36
C GLY A 388 -16.89 13.49 17.24
N LEU A 389 -15.98 12.94 16.44
CA LEU A 389 -15.73 11.51 16.25
C LEU A 389 -14.22 11.20 16.41
N ASP A 390 -13.48 11.96 17.23
CA ASP A 390 -12.08 11.68 17.55
C ASP A 390 -11.96 10.63 18.68
N SER A 391 -10.76 10.11 18.93
CA SER A 391 -10.55 9.04 19.92
C SER A 391 -11.06 9.39 21.32
N THR A 392 -10.91 10.65 21.73
CA THR A 392 -11.34 11.14 23.05
C THR A 392 -12.85 11.11 23.22
N ASP A 393 -13.60 11.25 22.11
CA ASP A 393 -15.06 11.32 22.11
C ASP A 393 -15.74 9.99 22.50
N PHE A 394 -15.02 8.87 22.46
CA PHE A 394 -15.52 7.53 22.74
C PHE A 394 -15.01 6.96 24.07
N THR A 395 -14.12 7.66 24.76
CA THR A 395 -13.46 7.17 25.99
C THR A 395 -14.45 6.76 27.10
N THR A 396 -15.62 7.40 27.15
CA THR A 396 -16.67 7.09 28.14
C THR A 396 -17.64 6.01 27.64
N SER A 397 -18.07 6.09 26.38
CA SER A 397 -19.10 5.19 25.83
C SER A 397 -18.55 3.83 25.38
N ASN A 398 -17.31 3.81 24.89
CA ASN A 398 -16.58 2.61 24.49
C ASN A 398 -15.10 2.72 24.88
N PRO A 399 -14.76 2.53 26.17
CA PRO A 399 -13.39 2.62 26.65
C PRO A 399 -12.46 1.54 26.07
N GLY A 400 -13.02 0.45 25.51
CA GLY A 400 -12.27 -0.64 24.88
C GLY A 400 -11.95 -0.42 23.42
N LEU A 401 -12.38 0.69 22.83
CA LEU A 401 -12.20 0.97 21.41
C LEU A 401 -10.73 0.98 21.01
N VAL A 402 -10.39 0.27 19.93
CA VAL A 402 -9.19 0.54 19.14
C VAL A 402 -9.53 1.59 18.10
N TYR A 403 -9.13 2.83 18.35
CA TYR A 403 -9.30 3.95 17.43
C TYR A 403 -8.11 4.00 16.47
N ALA A 404 -8.35 3.87 15.17
CA ALA A 404 -7.30 3.83 14.16
C ALA A 404 -7.44 4.99 13.15
N TYR A 405 -6.38 5.79 13.04
CA TYR A 405 -6.25 6.86 12.08
C TYR A 405 -5.16 6.54 11.05
N ALA A 406 -5.57 6.31 9.81
CA ALA A 406 -4.67 6.16 8.67
C ALA A 406 -4.54 7.50 7.95
N SER A 407 -3.51 8.28 8.27
CA SER A 407 -3.35 9.64 7.76
C SER A 407 -2.43 9.72 6.53
N GLY A 408 -2.30 10.91 5.94
CA GLY A 408 -1.28 11.16 4.93
C GLY A 408 0.11 11.45 5.50
N TRP A 409 0.17 12.24 6.58
CA TRP A 409 1.41 12.87 7.05
C TRP A 409 1.87 12.45 8.45
N GLY A 410 1.05 11.70 9.20
CA GLY A 410 1.23 11.59 10.65
C GLY A 410 1.23 12.98 11.28
N ASP A 411 2.14 13.22 12.22
CA ASP A 411 2.27 14.51 12.91
C ASP A 411 3.18 15.52 12.21
N GLU A 412 3.86 15.11 11.12
CA GLU A 412 4.97 15.88 10.52
C GLU A 412 4.54 17.25 9.98
N ARG A 413 3.28 17.38 9.52
CA ARG A 413 2.78 18.58 8.85
C ARG A 413 1.62 19.29 9.57
N GLY A 414 1.25 18.82 10.76
CA GLY A 414 0.17 19.40 11.55
C GLY A 414 -1.19 19.39 10.84
N THR A 415 -2.12 20.22 11.33
CA THR A 415 -3.52 20.26 10.86
C THR A 415 -3.72 21.00 9.54
N ASP A 416 -2.84 21.96 9.21
CA ASP A 416 -2.91 22.77 7.99
C ASP A 416 -2.15 22.13 6.82
N ALA A 417 -1.83 20.84 6.93
CA ALA A 417 -1.12 20.10 5.90
C ALA A 417 -1.91 20.06 4.58
N PRO A 418 -1.23 20.10 3.41
CA PRO A 418 -1.88 19.86 2.14
C PRO A 418 -2.50 18.45 2.09
N PRO A 419 -3.36 18.13 1.10
CA PRO A 419 -3.88 16.78 0.93
C PRO A 419 -2.77 15.73 0.94
N GLY A 420 -2.86 14.81 1.89
CA GLY A 420 -1.89 13.74 2.07
C GLY A 420 -2.28 12.52 1.24
N THR A 421 -2.09 12.61 -0.06
CA THR A 421 -2.32 11.53 -1.02
C THR A 421 -1.04 10.80 -1.36
N ASP A 422 -1.15 9.58 -1.88
CA ASP A 422 -0.02 8.77 -2.34
C ASP A 422 1.00 9.54 -3.19
N PHE A 423 0.56 10.21 -4.26
CA PHE A 423 1.46 10.89 -5.20
C PHE A 423 2.24 12.05 -4.57
N VAL A 424 1.57 12.84 -3.73
CA VAL A 424 2.21 13.93 -2.98
C VAL A 424 3.18 13.38 -1.93
N ALA A 425 2.82 12.27 -1.25
CA ALA A 425 3.71 11.60 -0.33
C ALA A 425 4.95 11.05 -1.06
N GLN A 426 4.81 10.40 -2.22
CA GLN A 426 5.92 9.95 -3.05
C GLN A 426 6.84 11.10 -3.47
N ALA A 427 6.28 12.24 -3.89
CA ALA A 427 7.03 13.44 -4.25
C ALA A 427 7.78 14.01 -3.04
N TYR A 428 7.14 14.07 -1.88
CA TYR A 428 7.76 14.57 -0.67
C TYR A 428 8.84 13.65 -0.11
N THR A 429 8.67 12.34 -0.16
CA THR A 429 9.67 11.40 0.39
C THR A 429 10.82 11.10 -0.58
N GLY A 430 10.81 11.70 -1.77
CA GLY A 430 11.79 11.43 -2.82
C GLY A 430 11.76 10.00 -3.33
N LEU A 431 10.66 9.26 -3.11
CA LEU A 431 10.49 7.90 -3.60
C LEU A 431 10.64 7.83 -5.12
N GLY A 432 10.17 8.86 -5.84
CA GLY A 432 10.31 8.94 -7.29
C GLY A 432 11.75 8.90 -7.81
N GLU A 433 12.74 9.32 -7.01
CA GLU A 433 14.16 9.16 -7.36
C GLU A 433 14.65 7.71 -7.12
N GLN A 434 14.17 7.08 -6.04
CA GLN A 434 14.54 5.71 -5.68
C GLN A 434 13.97 4.66 -6.63
N LEU A 435 12.80 4.92 -7.21
CA LEU A 435 12.15 4.02 -8.16
C LEU A 435 12.89 3.90 -9.50
N ARG A 436 13.88 4.75 -9.78
CA ARG A 436 14.47 4.94 -11.11
C ARG A 436 15.99 4.81 -11.07
N PRO A 437 16.63 4.23 -12.10
CA PRO A 437 18.08 4.12 -12.16
C PRO A 437 18.75 5.47 -12.45
N VAL A 438 20.06 5.56 -12.20
CA VAL A 438 20.88 6.73 -12.55
C VAL A 438 20.64 7.18 -14.00
N GLY A 439 20.54 8.49 -14.22
CA GLY A 439 20.31 9.08 -15.54
C GLY A 439 18.85 9.21 -15.95
N VAL A 440 17.93 8.55 -15.25
CA VAL A 440 16.48 8.72 -15.47
C VAL A 440 15.95 9.81 -14.51
N PRO A 441 15.19 10.82 -15.00
CA PRO A 441 14.59 11.83 -14.15
C PRO A 441 13.71 11.22 -13.04
N PRO A 442 13.74 11.77 -11.80
CA PRO A 442 12.85 11.33 -10.73
C PRO A 442 11.37 11.49 -11.12
N ALA A 443 10.61 10.41 -10.97
CA ALA A 443 9.17 10.40 -11.17
C ALA A 443 8.55 9.30 -10.32
N GLY A 444 7.47 9.64 -9.62
CA GLY A 444 6.69 8.69 -8.82
C GLY A 444 6.08 7.58 -9.67
N SER A 445 5.59 6.55 -9.01
CA SER A 445 4.69 5.57 -9.61
C SER A 445 3.28 6.13 -9.66
N LEU A 446 2.54 5.85 -10.74
CA LEU A 446 1.09 6.07 -10.77
C LEU A 446 0.30 4.93 -10.11
N MET A 447 0.98 3.84 -9.72
CA MET A 447 0.42 2.94 -8.72
C MET A 447 0.37 3.65 -7.37
N THR A 448 -0.66 3.36 -6.59
CA THR A 448 -0.85 3.86 -5.23
C THR A 448 -0.03 3.05 -4.22
N LEU A 449 1.30 3.09 -4.36
CA LEU A 449 2.24 2.23 -3.61
C LEU A 449 2.14 2.42 -2.09
N LEU A 450 2.07 3.68 -1.65
CA LEU A 450 2.01 4.09 -0.26
C LEU A 450 0.60 4.01 0.31
N ASP A 451 -0.46 4.19 -0.49
CA ASP A 451 -1.82 3.91 -0.02
C ASP A 451 -1.97 2.43 0.33
N VAL A 452 -1.49 1.55 -0.54
CA VAL A 452 -1.55 0.10 -0.31
C VAL A 452 -0.71 -0.28 0.91
N LEU A 453 0.56 0.13 0.93
CA LEU A 453 1.44 -0.19 2.04
C LEU A 453 0.96 0.46 3.35
N GLY A 454 0.44 1.68 3.29
CA GLY A 454 -0.14 2.39 4.43
C GLY A 454 -1.40 1.72 4.98
N GLY A 455 -2.24 1.12 4.12
CA GLY A 455 -3.38 0.31 4.57
C GLY A 455 -2.93 -0.95 5.31
N LEU A 456 -1.89 -1.62 4.81
CA LEU A 456 -1.29 -2.78 5.49
C LEU A 456 -0.67 -2.37 6.83
N VAL A 457 0.13 -1.31 6.86
CA VAL A 457 0.73 -0.79 8.10
C VAL A 457 -0.34 -0.39 9.12
N CYS A 458 -1.45 0.22 8.69
CA CYS A 458 -2.56 0.55 9.57
C CYS A 458 -3.20 -0.71 10.18
N ALA A 459 -3.47 -1.74 9.36
CA ALA A 459 -4.02 -3.00 9.85
C ALA A 459 -3.06 -3.73 10.81
N GLU A 460 -1.75 -3.63 10.59
CA GLU A 460 -0.72 -4.13 11.51
C GLU A 460 -0.78 -3.44 12.87
N GLY A 461 -0.86 -2.10 12.89
CA GLY A 461 -1.04 -1.33 14.11
C GLY A 461 -2.34 -1.67 14.86
N VAL A 462 -3.45 -1.90 14.13
CA VAL A 462 -4.72 -2.38 14.72
C VAL A 462 -4.55 -3.76 15.36
N LEU A 463 -3.88 -4.70 14.70
CA LEU A 463 -3.61 -6.03 15.27
C LEU A 463 -2.77 -5.93 16.56
N ALA A 464 -1.72 -5.11 16.55
CA ALA A 464 -0.91 -4.85 17.73
C ALA A 464 -1.75 -4.24 18.87
N ALA A 465 -2.60 -3.26 18.57
CA ALA A 465 -3.50 -2.66 19.56
C ALA A 465 -4.52 -3.65 20.12
N LEU A 466 -5.06 -4.57 19.30
CA LEU A 466 -5.95 -5.63 19.77
C LEU A 466 -5.22 -6.64 20.68
N VAL A 467 -3.95 -6.95 20.40
CA VAL A 467 -3.09 -7.73 21.30
C VAL A 467 -2.94 -7.03 22.65
N THR A 468 -2.65 -5.73 22.66
CA THR A 468 -2.56 -4.94 23.90
C THR A 468 -3.88 -4.91 24.65
N ARG A 469 -5.00 -4.67 23.96
CA ARG A 469 -6.34 -4.70 24.57
C ARG A 469 -6.62 -6.04 25.24
N GLN A 470 -6.23 -7.15 24.61
CA GLN A 470 -6.44 -8.48 25.18
C GLN A 470 -5.58 -8.75 26.43
N ARG A 471 -4.38 -8.18 26.50
CA ARG A 471 -3.46 -8.34 27.63
C ARG A 471 -3.81 -7.42 28.81
N ASP A 472 -4.02 -6.14 28.51
CA ASP A 472 -4.09 -5.09 29.52
C ASP A 472 -5.53 -4.62 29.78
N GLY A 473 -6.48 -5.09 28.97
CA GLY A 473 -7.88 -4.69 29.03
C GLY A 473 -8.14 -3.26 28.56
N ARG A 474 -7.19 -2.55 27.94
CA ARG A 474 -7.36 -1.12 27.60
C ARG A 474 -7.65 -0.92 26.11
N GLY A 475 -8.55 0.00 25.78
CA GLY A 475 -8.64 0.55 24.43
C GLY A 475 -7.32 1.20 24.01
N GLN A 476 -7.15 1.51 22.73
CA GLN A 476 -5.90 2.04 22.18
C GLN A 476 -6.20 3.07 21.08
N ARG A 477 -5.28 3.99 20.87
CA ARG A 477 -5.25 4.81 19.66
C ARG A 477 -4.05 4.41 18.81
N VAL A 478 -4.29 4.20 17.52
CA VAL A 478 -3.29 3.81 16.52
C VAL A 478 -3.25 4.90 15.45
N ASP A 479 -2.11 5.57 15.31
CA ASP A 479 -1.87 6.53 14.24
C ASP A 479 -0.83 5.96 13.28
N SER A 480 -1.16 5.93 11.99
CA SER A 480 -0.27 5.51 10.90
C SER A 480 -0.35 6.51 9.75
N SER A 481 0.56 6.43 8.78
CA SER A 481 0.54 7.38 7.66
C SER A 481 1.15 6.86 6.37
N LEU A 482 0.83 7.53 5.25
CA LEU A 482 1.56 7.33 3.99
C LEU A 482 3.05 7.68 4.15
N LEU A 483 3.38 8.68 4.97
CA LEU A 483 4.76 9.06 5.28
C LEU A 483 5.52 7.96 6.03
N SER A 484 4.88 7.30 7.00
CA SER A 484 5.47 6.20 7.74
C SER A 484 5.57 4.94 6.88
N ALA A 485 4.58 4.66 6.01
CA ALA A 485 4.67 3.62 4.98
C ALA A 485 5.84 3.84 4.02
N ALA A 486 6.10 5.09 3.60
CA ALA A 486 7.28 5.42 2.82
C ALA A 486 8.58 5.18 3.62
N GLY A 487 8.57 5.43 4.94
CA GLY A 487 9.67 5.05 5.83
C GLY A 487 9.99 3.55 5.76
N VAL A 488 8.97 2.70 5.83
CA VAL A 488 9.11 1.23 5.72
C VAL A 488 9.66 0.82 4.35
N LEU A 489 9.15 1.41 3.26
CA LEU A 489 9.59 1.06 1.91
C LEU A 489 11.02 1.53 1.57
N GLN A 490 11.43 2.66 2.14
CA GLN A 490 12.71 3.28 1.80
C GLN A 490 13.84 2.92 2.76
N GLY A 491 13.53 2.40 3.94
CA GLY A 491 14.50 2.09 4.99
C GLY A 491 15.15 0.71 4.84
N PRO A 492 16.48 0.58 5.09
CA PRO A 492 17.47 1.64 5.15
C PRO A 492 17.70 2.26 3.75
N LEU A 493 17.95 3.57 3.69
CA LEU A 493 18.15 4.26 2.41
C LEU A 493 19.42 3.77 1.71
N PRO A 494 19.38 3.53 0.38
CA PRO A 494 20.57 3.14 -0.36
C PRO A 494 21.59 4.28 -0.41
N ALA A 495 22.89 3.96 -0.44
CA ALA A 495 23.97 4.94 -0.56
C ALA A 495 23.91 5.69 -1.91
N ALA A 496 23.54 5.00 -2.99
CA ALA A 496 23.40 5.57 -4.33
C ALA A 496 22.20 4.94 -5.05
N ARG A 497 21.73 5.61 -6.10
CA ARG A 497 20.73 5.05 -7.01
C ARG A 497 21.31 3.84 -7.75
N PRO A 498 20.49 2.84 -8.10
CA PRO A 498 20.99 1.70 -8.87
C PRO A 498 21.40 2.14 -10.28
N VAL A 499 22.41 1.48 -10.83
CA VAL A 499 22.76 1.55 -12.24
C VAL A 499 22.16 0.31 -12.90
N TRP A 500 21.29 0.52 -13.89
CA TRP A 500 20.64 -0.57 -14.61
C TRP A 500 21.21 -0.70 -16.00
N GLY A 501 21.65 -1.92 -16.34
CA GLY A 501 21.93 -2.31 -17.71
C GLY A 501 20.67 -2.70 -18.46
N ARG A 502 20.81 -3.05 -19.75
CA ARG A 502 19.72 -3.55 -20.60
C ARG A 502 18.92 -4.68 -19.92
N TRP A 503 19.62 -5.58 -19.24
CA TRP A 503 19.05 -6.78 -18.63
C TRP A 503 18.46 -6.58 -17.23
N ASP A 504 18.62 -5.38 -16.66
CA ASP A 504 17.94 -4.96 -15.42
C ASP A 504 16.54 -4.38 -15.67
N THR A 505 16.13 -4.32 -16.95
CA THR A 505 14.84 -3.82 -17.41
C THR A 505 14.09 -4.90 -18.21
N PRO A 506 12.75 -4.84 -18.26
CA PRO A 506 11.95 -5.74 -19.11
C PRO A 506 12.49 -5.76 -20.54
N THR A 507 12.94 -6.92 -21.01
CA THR A 507 13.52 -7.08 -22.33
C THR A 507 12.43 -7.47 -23.32
N PRO A 508 12.22 -6.69 -24.40
CA PRO A 508 11.26 -7.04 -25.45
C PRO A 508 11.63 -8.34 -26.15
N VAL A 509 10.62 -9.15 -26.41
CA VAL A 509 10.64 -10.39 -27.19
C VAL A 509 9.46 -10.37 -28.17
N ALA A 510 9.38 -11.33 -29.10
CA ALA A 510 8.41 -11.32 -30.21
C ALA A 510 6.94 -11.22 -29.76
N ASP A 511 6.60 -11.75 -28.58
CA ASP A 511 5.25 -11.84 -28.03
C ASP A 511 5.12 -11.26 -26.60
N GLY A 512 5.99 -10.30 -26.24
CA GLY A 512 5.89 -9.57 -24.98
C GLY A 512 7.25 -9.15 -24.41
N HIS A 513 7.44 -9.38 -23.11
CA HIS A 513 8.70 -9.08 -22.42
C HIS A 513 9.11 -10.25 -21.52
N ILE A 514 10.42 -10.38 -21.32
CA ILE A 514 11.02 -11.23 -20.27
C ILE A 514 11.77 -10.38 -19.26
N MET A 515 11.95 -10.90 -18.05
CA MET A 515 12.74 -10.29 -17.00
C MET A 515 13.69 -11.33 -16.40
N LEU A 516 14.97 -11.01 -16.32
CA LEU A 516 15.96 -11.87 -15.67
C LEU A 516 15.86 -11.75 -14.15
N ALA A 517 16.18 -12.85 -13.46
CA ALA A 517 16.38 -12.82 -12.02
C ALA A 517 17.55 -11.90 -11.65
N ALA A 518 17.49 -11.28 -10.49
CA ALA A 518 18.53 -10.40 -9.97
C ALA A 518 19.87 -11.14 -9.88
N GLY A 519 20.96 -10.48 -10.31
CA GLY A 519 22.30 -11.05 -10.27
C GLY A 519 22.57 -12.15 -11.29
N SER A 520 21.71 -12.33 -12.28
CA SER A 520 21.93 -13.28 -13.39
C SER A 520 23.20 -12.96 -14.18
N ASP A 521 23.83 -13.99 -14.76
CA ASP A 521 24.97 -13.83 -15.67
C ASP A 521 24.52 -13.18 -16.98
N VAL A 522 24.83 -11.88 -17.09
CA VAL A 522 24.47 -11.03 -18.22
C VAL A 522 25.15 -11.48 -19.53
N MET A 523 26.38 -11.98 -19.47
CA MET A 523 27.11 -12.40 -20.68
C MET A 523 26.59 -13.72 -21.22
N ALA A 524 26.26 -14.65 -20.32
CA ALA A 524 25.58 -15.88 -20.70
C ALA A 524 24.20 -15.59 -21.31
N ALA A 525 23.45 -14.65 -20.72
CA ALA A 525 22.15 -14.25 -21.23
C ALA A 525 22.22 -13.64 -22.63
N GLU A 526 23.14 -12.70 -22.85
CA GLU A 526 23.33 -12.03 -24.13
C GLU A 526 23.71 -13.04 -25.23
N THR A 527 24.60 -13.97 -24.91
CA THR A 527 25.02 -15.04 -25.83
C THR A 527 23.86 -15.98 -26.18
N ALA A 528 23.06 -16.38 -25.19
CA ALA A 528 21.97 -17.32 -25.38
C ALA A 528 20.80 -16.74 -26.18
N LEU A 529 20.52 -15.44 -26.00
CA LEU A 529 19.38 -14.78 -26.65
C LEU A 529 19.72 -14.23 -28.03
N GLY A 530 20.93 -13.69 -28.23
CA GLY A 530 21.29 -12.97 -29.46
C GLY A 530 20.30 -11.82 -29.72
N ASP A 531 19.56 -11.90 -30.84
CA ASP A 531 18.44 -11.00 -31.10
C ASP A 531 17.14 -11.48 -30.40
N ALA A 532 17.00 -11.09 -29.13
CA ALA A 532 15.85 -11.45 -28.30
C ALA A 532 14.48 -11.08 -28.93
N GLY A 533 14.43 -10.05 -29.79
CA GLY A 533 13.19 -9.61 -30.44
C GLY A 533 12.61 -10.64 -31.42
N THR A 534 13.41 -11.61 -31.85
CA THR A 534 12.99 -12.68 -32.78
C THR A 534 12.45 -13.93 -32.06
N LEU A 535 12.62 -14.02 -30.75
CA LEU A 535 12.23 -15.17 -29.95
C LEU A 535 10.88 -14.92 -29.28
N THR A 536 10.06 -15.95 -29.14
CA THR A 536 8.93 -15.90 -28.18
C THR A 536 9.47 -15.90 -26.75
N ALA A 537 8.68 -15.42 -25.78
CA ALA A 537 9.03 -15.42 -24.36
C ALA A 537 9.37 -16.84 -23.87
N ARG A 538 8.64 -17.85 -24.36
CA ARG A 538 8.88 -19.26 -24.03
C ARG A 538 10.26 -19.73 -24.53
N GLU A 539 10.59 -19.43 -25.79
CA GLU A 539 11.88 -19.80 -26.37
C GLU A 539 13.03 -19.07 -25.66
N ALA A 540 12.87 -17.79 -25.39
CA ALA A 540 13.86 -16.98 -24.71
C ALA A 540 14.16 -17.51 -23.31
N VAL A 541 13.12 -17.79 -22.50
CA VAL A 541 13.27 -18.38 -21.17
C VAL A 541 13.95 -19.76 -21.25
N SER A 542 13.51 -20.62 -22.16
CA SER A 542 14.11 -21.96 -22.33
C SER A 542 15.60 -21.92 -22.70
N ARG A 543 16.01 -20.97 -23.56
CA ARG A 543 17.42 -20.78 -23.92
C ARG A 543 18.26 -20.28 -22.74
N LEU A 544 17.71 -19.38 -21.94
CA LEU A 544 18.38 -18.88 -20.73
C LEU A 544 18.56 -19.99 -19.71
N GLU A 545 17.52 -20.81 -19.48
CA GLU A 545 17.59 -21.94 -18.56
C GLU A 545 18.66 -22.95 -18.97
N ALA A 546 18.83 -23.21 -20.27
CA ALA A 546 19.84 -24.11 -20.80
C ALA A 546 21.29 -23.66 -20.50
N VAL A 547 21.51 -22.37 -20.23
CA VAL A 547 22.80 -21.80 -19.82
C VAL A 547 22.84 -21.43 -18.33
N GLY A 548 21.85 -21.87 -17.54
CA GLY A 548 21.78 -21.61 -16.10
C GLY A 548 21.34 -20.20 -15.72
N VAL A 549 20.85 -19.39 -16.67
CA VAL A 549 20.29 -18.07 -16.40
C VAL A 549 18.79 -18.21 -16.16
N ARG A 550 18.30 -17.67 -15.04
CA ARG A 550 16.87 -17.73 -14.71
C ARG A 550 16.16 -16.45 -15.14
N ALA A 551 15.00 -16.61 -15.78
CA ALA A 551 14.17 -15.50 -16.23
C ALA A 551 12.69 -15.91 -16.22
N VAL A 552 11.82 -14.90 -16.21
CA VAL A 552 10.37 -15.08 -16.28
C VAL A 552 9.77 -14.24 -17.41
N ARG A 553 8.63 -14.70 -17.95
CA ARG A 553 7.77 -13.83 -18.75
C ARG A 553 7.22 -12.72 -17.85
N VAL A 554 7.26 -11.49 -18.32
CA VAL A 554 6.60 -10.36 -17.66
C VAL A 554 5.11 -10.49 -17.92
N CYS A 555 4.29 -10.48 -16.86
CA CYS A 555 2.84 -10.41 -16.96
C CYS A 555 2.47 -9.13 -17.71
N PRO A 556 1.77 -9.22 -18.86
CA PRO A 556 1.49 -8.05 -19.69
C PRO A 556 0.40 -7.16 -19.09
N GLU A 557 -0.54 -7.75 -18.34
CA GLU A 557 -1.69 -7.07 -17.75
C GLU A 557 -2.20 -7.87 -16.53
N PRO A 558 -2.36 -7.25 -15.34
CA PRO A 558 -2.81 -7.95 -14.13
C PRO A 558 -4.07 -8.81 -14.29
N GLY A 559 -5.02 -8.43 -15.16
CA GLY A 559 -6.24 -9.21 -15.40
C GLY A 559 -6.00 -10.66 -15.84
N GLU A 560 -4.90 -10.91 -16.56
CA GLU A 560 -4.55 -12.26 -17.05
C GLU A 560 -4.20 -13.24 -15.91
N LEU A 561 -3.77 -12.72 -14.75
CA LEU A 561 -3.39 -13.53 -13.60
C LEU A 561 -4.56 -14.36 -13.06
N ALA A 562 -5.81 -13.96 -13.35
CA ALA A 562 -7.00 -14.72 -12.97
C ALA A 562 -7.05 -16.14 -13.56
N GLY A 563 -6.36 -16.38 -14.68
CA GLY A 563 -6.20 -17.69 -15.30
C GLY A 563 -4.76 -18.21 -15.29
N ASP A 564 -3.80 -17.46 -14.74
CA ASP A 564 -2.40 -17.85 -14.74
C ASP A 564 -2.10 -18.85 -13.61
N PRO A 565 -1.48 -20.01 -13.89
CA PRO A 565 -1.10 -21.00 -12.87
C PRO A 565 -0.25 -20.47 -11.71
N ILE A 566 0.47 -19.34 -11.88
CA ILE A 566 1.26 -18.72 -10.80
C ILE A 566 0.39 -18.29 -9.61
N ALA A 567 -0.88 -17.98 -9.85
CA ALA A 567 -1.79 -17.38 -8.88
C ALA A 567 -3.06 -18.23 -8.64
N LEU A 568 -3.11 -19.46 -9.18
CA LEU A 568 -4.32 -20.29 -9.21
C LEU A 568 -4.95 -20.51 -7.83
N ASP A 569 -4.14 -20.76 -6.81
CA ASP A 569 -4.63 -20.99 -5.42
C ASP A 569 -4.78 -19.70 -4.60
N LEU A 570 -4.44 -18.56 -5.20
CA LEU A 570 -4.40 -17.25 -4.56
C LEU A 570 -5.48 -16.31 -5.08
N ILE A 571 -6.19 -16.72 -6.14
CA ILE A 571 -7.26 -15.93 -6.74
C ILE A 571 -8.58 -16.72 -6.67
N GLU A 572 -9.66 -16.00 -6.40
CA GLU A 572 -11.02 -16.46 -6.59
C GLU A 572 -11.71 -15.54 -7.61
N ALA A 573 -12.63 -16.06 -8.41
CA ALA A 573 -13.33 -15.28 -9.42
C ALA A 573 -14.84 -15.38 -9.24
N ASP A 574 -15.50 -14.23 -9.15
CA ASP A 574 -16.95 -14.07 -9.14
C ASP A 574 -17.30 -12.69 -9.72
N GLY A 575 -17.61 -12.68 -11.02
CA GLY A 575 -17.73 -11.48 -11.87
C GLY A 575 -16.40 -10.81 -12.23
N CYS A 576 -15.47 -10.71 -11.28
CA CYS A 576 -14.07 -10.37 -11.47
C CYS A 576 -13.17 -11.15 -10.50
N ALA A 577 -11.85 -11.00 -10.59
CA ALA A 577 -10.88 -11.68 -9.73
C ALA A 577 -10.68 -10.98 -8.38
N PHE A 578 -10.43 -11.79 -7.34
CA PHE A 578 -10.19 -11.37 -5.96
C PHE A 578 -9.03 -12.15 -5.38
N VAL A 579 -8.21 -11.46 -4.59
CA VAL A 579 -7.06 -12.07 -3.91
C VAL A 579 -7.55 -12.76 -2.64
N ARG A 580 -7.22 -14.04 -2.48
CA ARG A 580 -7.48 -14.82 -1.27
C ARG A 580 -6.56 -14.35 -0.13
N PRO A 581 -6.90 -14.63 1.14
CA PRO A 581 -6.01 -14.31 2.25
C PRO A 581 -4.59 -14.86 2.03
N PRO A 582 -3.53 -14.06 2.19
CA PRO A 582 -2.16 -14.51 2.03
C PRO A 582 -1.68 -15.42 3.18
N TRP A 583 -2.47 -15.57 4.26
CA TRP A 583 -2.15 -16.39 5.43
C TRP A 583 -2.84 -17.75 5.41
N ARG A 584 -2.14 -18.76 5.91
CA ARG A 584 -2.72 -20.04 6.35
C ARG A 584 -2.30 -20.32 7.78
N PHE A 585 -3.27 -20.43 8.69
CA PHE A 585 -3.05 -20.76 10.10
C PHE A 585 -3.31 -22.27 10.30
N THR A 586 -2.40 -22.97 10.96
CA THR A 586 -2.57 -24.40 11.31
C THR A 586 -2.48 -24.60 12.81
N SER A 587 -3.32 -25.47 13.36
CA SER A 587 -3.30 -25.90 14.77
C SER A 587 -2.25 -26.95 15.04
#